data_AF-A0A7S4UDX6-F1
#
_entry.id   AF-A0A7S4UDX6-F1
#
_cell.length_a   1.000
_cell.length_b   1.000
_cell.length_c   1.000
_cell.angle_alpha   90.00
_cell.angle_beta   90.00
_cell.angle_gamma   90.00
#
_symmetry.space_group_name_H-M   'P 1'
#
loop_
_entity.id
_entity.type
_entity.pdbx_description
1 polymer ?
#
loop_
_entity_poly.entity_id
_entity_poly.type
_entity_poly.pdbx_seq_one_letter_code
_entity_poly.pdbx_strand_id
1 'polypeptide(L)'
;LLLRPLLGRSEAPAAAGLPSRETWPRRALRKGPRRRQGRPQRLRAGVGGSPRLRDFGAKRMPKQVRAILERRDLGFCNAMRRVYRLQDMWDATQSFKLLHRRNSVTSARARSSRLGVPCEDSVMRSLAFGQLPQQFDGIPYLLPTARGRPGPRPWSLSVDRIVGRKGHTRGNVRFPPAWLNSCLHQLSDEKAHRIVERFAGRRPLLAGCLITPGSHGRVRTAVNSVRWSARMRGIPVDSTFRFETLLQMGLFVRRCPHSGVPLSYDAKGRRGGAPDSPSFDRIDSRSGYSAANVQAVALTASVPKSSIPLERMGELLRAIAFLSTAEFFESHVPPCVR
;
A
#
# COMPACT_ATOMS: atom_id res chain seq x y z
N LEU A 1 8.34 28.41 -28.12
CA LEU A 1 9.37 28.08 -29.13
C LEU A 1 10.73 28.04 -28.43
N LEU A 2 11.34 26.85 -28.43
CA LEU A 2 12.74 26.52 -28.10
C LEU A 2 13.24 26.73 -26.66
N LEU A 3 13.09 25.70 -25.82
CA LEU A 3 13.95 25.46 -24.66
C LEU A 3 15.15 24.59 -25.11
N ARG A 4 16.35 25.17 -25.11
CA ARG A 4 17.64 24.46 -25.20
C ARG A 4 18.04 23.94 -23.81
N PRO A 5 18.61 22.72 -23.69
CA PRO A 5 19.21 22.28 -22.43
C PRO A 5 20.67 22.74 -22.33
N LEU A 6 21.00 23.40 -21.23
CA LEU A 6 22.38 23.67 -20.80
C LEU A 6 23.03 22.35 -20.34
N LEU A 7 23.72 21.68 -21.27
CA LEU A 7 24.69 20.65 -20.93
C LEU A 7 26.00 21.35 -20.53
N GLY A 8 26.17 21.58 -19.24
CA GLY A 8 27.46 21.93 -18.66
C GLY A 8 28.44 20.77 -18.81
N ARG A 9 29.50 20.99 -19.59
CA ARG A 9 30.70 20.14 -19.62
C ARG A 9 31.35 20.19 -18.24
N SER A 10 31.30 19.09 -17.49
CA SER A 10 32.17 18.87 -16.34
C SER A 10 33.47 18.27 -16.86
N GLU A 11 34.56 19.02 -16.76
CA GLU A 11 35.91 18.52 -16.93
C GLU A 11 36.18 17.47 -15.83
N ALA A 12 36.66 16.30 -16.24
CA ALA A 12 37.04 15.23 -15.35
C ALA A 12 38.49 15.47 -14.87
N PRO A 13 38.79 15.40 -13.56
CA PRO A 13 40.17 15.44 -13.11
C PRO A 13 40.87 14.11 -13.41
N ALA A 14 42.15 14.25 -13.75
CA ALA A 14 43.08 13.21 -14.17
C ALA A 14 43.15 12.00 -13.22
N ALA A 15 43.22 10.82 -13.82
CA ALA A 15 43.36 9.53 -13.16
C ALA A 15 44.74 9.40 -12.49
N ALA A 16 44.75 9.23 -11.16
CA ALA A 16 45.92 8.83 -10.40
C ALA A 16 45.93 7.30 -10.18
N GLY A 17 47.04 6.69 -10.61
CA GLY A 17 47.64 5.40 -10.20
C GLY A 17 46.75 4.31 -9.58
N LEU A 18 46.56 3.22 -10.34
CA LEU A 18 46.19 1.91 -9.81
C LEU A 18 47.45 1.19 -9.30
N PRO A 19 47.50 0.71 -8.04
CA PRO A 19 48.46 -0.30 -7.64
C PRO A 19 48.01 -1.71 -8.04
N SER A 20 49.04 -2.51 -8.27
CA SER A 20 49.08 -3.85 -8.86
C SER A 20 48.24 -4.92 -8.14
N ARG A 21 47.80 -5.88 -8.96
CA ARG A 21 47.12 -7.13 -8.58
C ARG A 21 47.88 -7.92 -7.51
N GLU A 22 47.32 -8.02 -6.32
CA GLU A 22 47.65 -9.10 -5.37
C GLU A 22 46.73 -10.30 -5.59
N THR A 23 47.40 -11.43 -5.78
CA THR A 23 46.89 -12.78 -6.01
C THR A 23 46.21 -13.35 -4.77
N TRP A 24 44.94 -13.75 -4.89
CA TRP A 24 44.24 -14.55 -3.89
C TRP A 24 44.41 -16.06 -4.15
N PRO A 25 44.69 -16.88 -3.13
CA PRO A 25 44.83 -18.32 -3.30
C PRO A 25 43.46 -19.02 -3.45
N ARG A 26 43.35 -19.81 -4.50
CA ARG A 26 42.23 -20.73 -4.77
C ARG A 26 42.19 -21.83 -3.70
N ARG A 27 41.20 -21.82 -2.81
CA ARG A 27 40.82 -23.01 -2.03
C ARG A 27 39.65 -23.74 -2.70
N ALA A 28 39.96 -24.90 -3.25
CA ALA A 28 39.02 -25.86 -3.80
C ALA A 28 38.21 -26.51 -2.68
N LEU A 29 36.89 -26.33 -2.69
CA LEU A 29 35.94 -27.11 -1.89
C LEU A 29 35.21 -28.08 -2.80
N ARG A 30 35.72 -29.32 -2.81
CA ARG A 30 35.02 -30.52 -3.32
C ARG A 30 33.66 -30.65 -2.61
N LYS A 31 32.58 -30.66 -3.38
CA LYS A 31 31.28 -31.18 -2.92
C LYS A 31 30.87 -32.32 -3.85
N GLY A 32 30.89 -33.54 -3.32
CA GLY A 32 30.44 -34.74 -4.01
C GLY A 32 28.93 -34.74 -4.25
N PRO A 33 28.44 -35.48 -5.26
CA PRO A 33 27.03 -35.54 -5.59
C PRO A 33 26.28 -36.47 -4.63
N ARG A 34 25.28 -35.94 -3.91
CA ARG A 34 24.31 -36.77 -3.19
C ARG A 34 23.29 -37.31 -4.19
N ARG A 35 23.38 -38.62 -4.47
CA ARG A 35 22.35 -39.43 -5.15
C ARG A 35 21.02 -39.29 -4.41
N ARG A 36 19.97 -38.81 -5.09
CA ARG A 36 18.57 -38.98 -4.66
C ARG A 36 18.07 -40.30 -5.23
N GLN A 37 17.81 -41.26 -4.36
CA GLN A 37 17.09 -42.48 -4.69
C GLN A 37 15.63 -42.13 -5.01
N GLY A 38 15.14 -42.66 -6.14
CA GLY A 38 13.76 -42.54 -6.58
C GLY A 38 12.80 -43.28 -5.65
N ARG A 39 11.63 -42.69 -5.42
CA ARG A 39 10.48 -43.40 -4.84
C ARG A 39 9.58 -43.90 -5.98
N PRO A 40 9.04 -45.12 -5.88
CA PRO A 40 8.19 -45.69 -6.90
C PRO A 40 6.80 -45.04 -6.89
N GLN A 41 6.30 -44.72 -8.09
CA GLN A 41 4.90 -44.36 -8.32
C GLN A 41 4.02 -45.60 -8.12
N ARG A 42 3.10 -45.55 -7.16
CA ARG A 42 1.98 -46.49 -7.09
C ARG A 42 0.81 -45.91 -7.87
N LEU A 43 0.47 -46.59 -8.96
CA LEU A 43 -0.81 -46.49 -9.66
C LEU A 43 -1.93 -46.94 -8.70
N ARG A 44 -2.97 -46.12 -8.53
CA ARG A 44 -4.27 -46.57 -8.01
C ARG A 44 -5.34 -46.23 -9.04
N ALA A 45 -6.02 -47.28 -9.48
CA ALA A 45 -7.20 -47.25 -10.31
C ALA A 45 -8.44 -46.86 -9.49
N GLY A 46 -9.35 -46.14 -10.15
CA GLY A 46 -10.81 -46.14 -10.06
C GLY A 46 -11.50 -46.08 -8.68
N VAL A 47 -12.34 -45.05 -8.48
CA VAL A 47 -13.78 -45.19 -8.14
C VAL A 47 -14.48 -43.87 -8.53
N GLY A 48 -15.66 -43.99 -9.13
CA GLY A 48 -16.45 -42.93 -9.73
C GLY A 48 -16.98 -41.85 -8.78
N GLY A 49 -17.33 -40.71 -9.39
CA GLY A 49 -18.03 -39.60 -8.76
C GLY A 49 -18.71 -38.75 -9.81
N SER A 50 -20.03 -38.64 -9.67
CA SER A 50 -21.00 -37.91 -10.52
C SER A 50 -20.57 -36.51 -10.98
N PRO A 51 -21.11 -36.02 -12.11
CA PRO A 51 -20.73 -34.74 -12.69
C PRO A 51 -21.15 -33.59 -11.76
N ARG A 52 -20.15 -32.86 -11.25
CA ARG A 52 -20.35 -31.56 -10.61
C ARG A 52 -20.60 -30.53 -11.71
N LEU A 53 -21.79 -29.91 -11.65
CA LEU A 53 -22.06 -28.63 -12.29
C LEU A 53 -20.94 -27.63 -11.95
N ARG A 54 -20.14 -27.31 -12.96
CA ARG A 54 -19.36 -26.08 -13.04
C ARG A 54 -19.58 -25.52 -14.43
N ASP A 55 -20.52 -24.60 -14.51
CA ASP A 55 -20.48 -23.45 -15.41
C ASP A 55 -21.60 -22.49 -15.04
N PHE A 56 -21.26 -21.47 -14.25
CA PHE A 56 -22.02 -20.22 -14.24
C PHE A 56 -21.04 -19.08 -14.47
N GLY A 57 -20.71 -18.92 -15.74
CA GLY A 57 -20.14 -17.69 -16.27
C GLY A 57 -21.07 -16.50 -16.06
N ALA A 58 -20.46 -15.32 -16.10
CA ALA A 58 -21.09 -14.02 -16.00
C ALA A 58 -22.36 -13.91 -16.87
N LYS A 59 -23.51 -13.69 -16.23
CA LYS A 59 -24.69 -13.14 -16.90
C LYS A 59 -25.31 -12.07 -16.00
N ARG A 60 -25.42 -10.88 -16.60
CA ARG A 60 -26.41 -9.80 -16.44
C ARG A 60 -27.24 -9.81 -15.15
N MET A 61 -27.41 -8.63 -14.55
CA MET A 61 -28.56 -8.36 -13.66
C MET A 61 -29.78 -9.11 -14.19
N PRO A 62 -30.43 -9.98 -13.39
CA PRO A 62 -31.56 -10.76 -13.87
C PRO A 62 -32.55 -9.80 -14.51
N LYS A 63 -33.01 -10.08 -15.74
CA LYS A 63 -33.98 -9.23 -16.46
C LYS A 63 -35.18 -8.83 -15.59
N GLN A 64 -35.49 -9.67 -14.61
CA GLN A 64 -36.48 -9.49 -13.56
C GLN A 64 -36.22 -8.24 -12.67
N VAL A 65 -34.98 -7.97 -12.26
CA VAL A 65 -34.63 -6.81 -11.41
C VAL A 65 -34.79 -5.49 -12.17
N ARG A 66 -34.45 -5.48 -13.47
CA ARG A 66 -34.64 -4.31 -14.34
C ARG A 66 -36.13 -4.04 -14.61
N ALA A 67 -36.91 -5.08 -14.85
CA ALA A 67 -38.36 -5.00 -15.03
C ALA A 67 -39.11 -4.50 -13.77
N ILE A 68 -38.62 -4.86 -12.57
CA ILE A 68 -39.15 -4.38 -11.28
C ILE A 68 -38.93 -2.88 -11.10
N LEU A 69 -37.75 -2.37 -11.48
CA LEU A 69 -37.44 -0.93 -11.40
C LEU A 69 -38.19 -0.11 -12.47
N GLU A 70 -38.51 -0.72 -13.61
CA GLU A 70 -39.24 -0.10 -14.73
C GLU A 70 -40.77 -0.24 -14.62
N ARG A 71 -41.31 -0.65 -13.45
CA ARG A 71 -42.75 -0.83 -13.16
C ARG A 71 -43.50 -1.74 -14.17
N ARG A 72 -42.81 -2.67 -14.83
CA ARG A 72 -43.48 -3.65 -15.69
C ARG A 72 -44.08 -4.75 -14.82
N ASP A 73 -45.39 -4.91 -14.93
CA ASP A 73 -46.22 -5.77 -14.10
C ASP A 73 -45.90 -7.25 -14.38
N LEU A 74 -44.90 -7.78 -13.69
CA LEU A 74 -44.61 -9.20 -13.67
C LEU A 74 -45.42 -9.79 -12.52
N GLY A 75 -46.50 -10.50 -12.85
CA GLY A 75 -47.36 -11.20 -11.90
C GLY A 75 -46.54 -11.92 -10.82
N PHE A 76 -46.49 -11.32 -9.63
CA PHE A 76 -45.67 -11.80 -8.53
C PHE A 76 -46.38 -12.94 -7.81
N CYS A 77 -45.79 -14.13 -7.78
CA CYS A 77 -46.24 -15.17 -6.87
C CYS A 77 -45.90 -14.75 -5.41
N ASN A 78 -46.85 -14.96 -4.50
CA ASN A 78 -46.72 -14.58 -3.07
C ASN A 78 -45.47 -15.16 -2.37
N ALA A 79 -44.86 -16.20 -2.93
CA ALA A 79 -43.62 -16.80 -2.41
C ALA A 79 -42.41 -15.85 -2.51
N MET A 80 -42.29 -15.04 -3.57
CA MET A 80 -41.17 -14.09 -3.72
C MET A 80 -41.35 -12.80 -2.91
N ARG A 81 -42.60 -12.39 -2.63
CA ARG A 81 -42.91 -11.32 -1.66
C ARG A 81 -42.51 -11.66 -0.22
N ARG A 82 -42.39 -12.95 0.10
CA ARG A 82 -41.94 -13.43 1.42
C ARG A 82 -40.42 -13.46 1.59
N VAL A 83 -39.65 -13.47 0.49
CA VAL A 83 -38.19 -13.70 0.58
C VAL A 83 -37.38 -12.40 0.67
N TYR A 84 -37.94 -11.26 0.28
CA TYR A 84 -37.31 -9.95 0.52
C TYR A 84 -38.39 -8.90 0.77
N ARG A 85 -38.80 -8.69 2.03
CA ARG A 85 -39.48 -7.43 2.36
C ARG A 85 -38.46 -6.30 2.19
N LEU A 86 -38.89 -5.16 1.66
CA LEU A 86 -38.06 -3.95 1.60
C LEU A 86 -37.48 -3.59 2.97
N GLN A 87 -38.22 -3.91 4.04
CA GLN A 87 -37.76 -3.79 5.43
C GLN A 87 -36.57 -4.70 5.73
N ASP A 88 -36.56 -5.96 5.31
CA ASP A 88 -35.43 -6.89 5.52
C ASP A 88 -34.17 -6.43 4.76
N MET A 89 -34.35 -5.86 3.56
CA MET A 89 -33.25 -5.26 2.80
C MET A 89 -32.72 -3.97 3.44
N TRP A 90 -33.61 -3.17 4.02
CA TRP A 90 -33.26 -1.98 4.79
C TRP A 90 -32.51 -2.37 6.07
N ASP A 91 -33.01 -3.35 6.81
CA ASP A 91 -32.43 -3.87 8.05
C ASP A 91 -31.08 -4.55 7.77
N ALA A 92 -30.94 -5.25 6.64
CA ALA A 92 -29.65 -5.76 6.18
C ALA A 92 -28.68 -4.61 5.86
N THR A 93 -29.14 -3.53 5.21
CA THR A 93 -28.32 -2.36 4.89
C THR A 93 -27.89 -1.61 6.15
N GLN A 94 -28.78 -1.45 7.13
CA GLN A 94 -28.46 -0.90 8.45
C GLN A 94 -27.48 -1.81 9.19
N SER A 95 -27.66 -3.13 9.10
CA SER A 95 -26.75 -4.14 9.65
C SER A 95 -25.35 -4.05 9.03
N PHE A 96 -25.25 -3.79 7.73
CA PHE A 96 -23.94 -3.58 7.07
C PHE A 96 -23.26 -2.29 7.53
N LYS A 97 -24.01 -1.19 7.66
CA LYS A 97 -23.48 0.07 8.22
C LYS A 97 -22.97 -0.15 9.64
N LEU A 98 -23.75 -0.82 10.49
CA LEU A 98 -23.37 -1.16 11.87
C LEU A 98 -22.16 -2.08 11.92
N LEU A 99 -22.09 -3.10 11.06
CA LEU A 99 -20.94 -4.01 10.98
C LEU A 99 -19.67 -3.26 10.58
N HIS A 100 -19.73 -2.38 9.59
CA HIS A 100 -18.58 -1.57 9.19
C HIS A 100 -18.10 -0.66 10.32
N ARG A 101 -19.03 -0.04 11.05
CA ARG A 101 -18.72 0.77 12.24
C ARG A 101 -18.02 -0.05 13.32
N ARG A 102 -18.57 -1.22 13.64
CA ARG A 102 -17.95 -2.16 14.60
C ARG A 102 -16.54 -2.55 14.18
N ASN A 103 -16.34 -2.91 12.91
CA ASN A 103 -15.01 -3.26 12.39
C ASN A 103 -14.02 -2.09 12.47
N SER A 104 -14.49 -0.86 12.21
CA SER A 104 -13.67 0.35 12.31
C SER A 104 -13.24 0.63 13.75
N VAL A 105 -14.17 0.51 14.70
CA VAL A 105 -13.90 0.65 16.14
C VAL A 105 -12.94 -0.43 16.65
N THR A 106 -13.18 -1.70 16.31
CA THR A 106 -12.28 -2.81 16.66
C THR A 106 -10.89 -2.60 16.09
N SER A 107 -10.79 -2.15 14.83
CA SER A 107 -9.52 -1.85 14.19
C SER A 107 -8.79 -0.68 14.85
N ALA A 108 -9.52 0.37 15.25
CA ALA A 108 -8.96 1.51 15.97
C ALA A 108 -8.41 1.10 17.34
N ARG A 109 -9.18 0.34 18.13
CA ARG A 109 -8.75 -0.21 19.43
C ARG A 109 -7.50 -1.09 19.29
N ALA A 110 -7.52 -2.05 18.37
CA ALA A 110 -6.37 -2.93 18.12
C ALA A 110 -5.14 -2.15 17.64
N ARG A 111 -5.32 -1.05 16.90
CA ARG A 111 -4.23 -0.16 16.49
C ARG A 111 -3.69 0.64 17.67
N SER A 112 -4.55 1.22 18.52
CA SER A 112 -4.12 1.92 19.75
C SER A 112 -3.30 1.01 20.66
N SER A 113 -3.81 -0.19 20.94
CA SER A 113 -3.17 -1.18 21.79
C SER A 113 -1.79 -1.56 21.26
N ARG A 114 -1.66 -1.88 19.96
CA ARG A 114 -0.36 -2.20 19.34
C ARG A 114 0.65 -1.06 19.39
N LEU A 115 0.18 0.19 19.39
CA LEU A 115 1.04 1.37 19.43
C LEU A 115 1.29 1.87 20.86
N GLY A 116 0.63 1.29 21.87
CA GLY A 116 0.71 1.77 23.25
C GLY A 116 0.19 3.19 23.42
N VAL A 117 -0.82 3.60 22.64
CA VAL A 117 -1.41 4.95 22.73
C VAL A 117 -2.82 4.91 23.34
N PRO A 118 -3.28 6.00 23.98
CA PRO A 118 -4.61 6.05 24.59
C PRO A 118 -5.75 5.74 23.62
N CYS A 119 -6.83 5.19 24.15
CA CYS A 119 -8.04 4.88 23.39
C CYS A 119 -9.26 5.10 24.29
N GLU A 120 -9.95 6.22 24.13
CA GLU A 120 -11.09 6.56 24.96
C GLU A 120 -12.35 5.78 24.55
N ASP A 121 -13.01 5.16 25.51
CA ASP A 121 -14.24 4.40 25.26
C ASP A 121 -15.42 5.29 24.87
N SER A 122 -15.49 6.50 25.42
CA SER A 122 -16.48 7.52 25.02
C SER A 122 -16.39 7.81 23.52
N VAL A 123 -15.17 8.03 23.02
CA VAL A 123 -14.90 8.24 21.60
C VAL A 123 -15.30 7.02 20.78
N MET A 124 -14.89 5.81 21.19
CA MET A 124 -15.25 4.58 20.48
C MET A 124 -16.77 4.33 20.41
N ARG A 125 -17.50 4.66 21.48
CA ARG A 125 -18.97 4.62 21.50
C ARG A 125 -19.56 5.64 20.53
N SER A 126 -19.08 6.88 20.55
CA SER A 126 -19.51 7.90 19.58
C SER A 126 -19.21 7.49 18.13
N LEU A 127 -18.10 6.83 17.86
CA LEU A 127 -17.78 6.29 16.52
C LEU A 127 -18.76 5.17 16.11
N ALA A 128 -19.17 4.33 17.05
CA ALA A 128 -20.10 3.23 16.79
C ALA A 128 -21.54 3.72 16.52
N PHE A 129 -21.99 4.74 17.26
CA PHE A 129 -23.42 5.12 17.28
C PHE A 129 -23.70 6.51 16.73
N GLY A 130 -22.72 7.41 16.67
CA GLY A 130 -22.89 8.80 16.24
C GLY A 130 -23.13 8.97 14.74
N GLN A 131 -23.37 10.22 14.35
CA GLN A 131 -23.39 10.63 12.94
C GLN A 131 -21.97 10.61 12.39
N LEU A 132 -21.80 10.04 11.20
CA LEU A 132 -20.53 9.97 10.50
C LEU A 132 -20.61 10.82 9.22
N PRO A 133 -19.49 11.38 8.73
CA PRO A 133 -19.47 12.06 7.45
C PRO A 133 -19.87 11.10 6.33
N GLN A 134 -20.63 11.61 5.37
CA GLN A 134 -21.13 10.81 4.24
C GLN A 134 -20.25 10.94 2.99
N GLN A 135 -19.42 11.97 2.93
CA GLN A 135 -18.54 12.27 1.80
C GLN A 135 -17.21 12.87 2.29
N PHE A 136 -16.20 12.89 1.44
CA PHE A 136 -14.90 13.55 1.64
C PHE A 136 -14.60 14.40 0.41
N ASP A 137 -14.43 15.72 0.59
CA ASP A 137 -14.19 16.67 -0.50
C ASP A 137 -15.23 16.52 -1.63
N GLY A 138 -16.51 16.52 -1.26
CA GLY A 138 -17.65 16.30 -2.16
C GLY A 138 -17.83 14.87 -2.69
N ILE A 139 -16.92 13.92 -2.41
CA ILE A 139 -16.98 12.56 -2.93
C ILE A 139 -17.57 11.59 -1.88
N PRO A 140 -18.70 10.92 -2.16
CA PRO A 140 -19.35 10.01 -1.21
C PRO A 140 -18.46 8.85 -0.77
N TYR A 141 -18.51 8.49 0.52
CA TYR A 141 -17.89 7.25 0.98
C TYR A 141 -18.64 6.04 0.42
N LEU A 142 -17.88 5.03 0.03
CA LEU A 142 -18.42 3.75 -0.42
C LEU A 142 -18.58 2.81 0.77
N LEU A 143 -19.81 2.34 0.97
CA LEU A 143 -20.07 1.26 1.91
C LEU A 143 -19.39 -0.04 1.42
N PRO A 144 -18.88 -0.88 2.34
CA PRO A 144 -18.45 -2.22 1.98
C PRO A 144 -19.67 -2.98 1.46
N THR A 145 -19.65 -3.37 0.20
CA THR A 145 -20.65 -4.31 -0.32
C THR A 145 -20.30 -5.71 0.18
N ALA A 146 -21.29 -6.47 0.63
CA ALA A 146 -21.14 -7.85 1.12
C ALA A 146 -20.42 -8.82 0.16
N ARG A 147 -20.32 -8.50 -1.13
CA ARG A 147 -19.82 -9.41 -2.19
C ARG A 147 -18.54 -8.92 -2.90
N GLY A 148 -17.84 -7.94 -2.34
CA GLY A 148 -16.62 -7.38 -2.94
C GLY A 148 -15.36 -8.20 -2.65
N ARG A 149 -14.32 -8.04 -3.49
CA ARG A 149 -12.97 -8.60 -3.24
C ARG A 149 -12.52 -8.28 -1.80
N PRO A 150 -11.83 -9.21 -1.10
CA PRO A 150 -11.30 -8.97 0.22
C PRO A 150 -10.29 -7.81 0.16
N GLY A 151 -10.65 -6.68 0.77
CA GLY A 151 -9.81 -5.49 0.86
C GLY A 151 -10.61 -4.23 1.17
N PRO A 152 -10.01 -3.23 1.84
CA PRO A 152 -10.65 -1.94 2.03
C PRO A 152 -10.91 -1.30 0.66
N ARG A 153 -12.15 -0.87 0.41
CA ARG A 153 -12.46 -0.05 -0.76
C ARG A 153 -11.72 1.28 -0.59
N PRO A 154 -11.06 1.85 -1.61
CA PRO A 154 -10.33 3.10 -1.46
C PRO A 154 -11.15 4.17 -0.76
N TRP A 155 -12.41 4.33 -1.19
CA TRP A 155 -13.37 5.30 -0.69
C TRP A 155 -14.20 4.81 0.51
N SER A 156 -13.85 3.71 1.17
CA SER A 156 -14.50 3.39 2.45
C SER A 156 -14.03 4.36 3.53
N LEU A 157 -14.95 4.78 4.39
CA LEU A 157 -14.63 5.60 5.56
C LEU A 157 -13.64 4.87 6.47
N SER A 158 -12.61 5.58 6.92
CA SER A 158 -11.60 5.05 7.81
C SER A 158 -11.47 5.91 9.04
N VAL A 159 -11.09 5.31 10.17
CA VAL A 159 -10.81 6.04 11.41
C VAL A 159 -9.30 6.25 11.50
N ASP A 160 -8.90 7.50 11.72
CA ASP A 160 -7.51 7.86 11.90
C ASP A 160 -7.32 8.89 13.02
N ARG A 161 -6.07 9.07 13.45
CA ARG A 161 -5.65 10.06 14.44
C ARG A 161 -5.13 11.30 13.75
N ILE A 162 -5.41 12.48 14.30
CA ILE A 162 -4.82 13.74 13.83
C ILE A 162 -3.34 13.78 14.25
N VAL A 163 -3.09 13.61 15.56
CA VAL A 163 -1.74 13.47 16.12
C VAL A 163 -1.50 12.02 16.51
N GLY A 164 -0.59 11.35 15.80
CA GLY A 164 -0.37 9.91 15.93
C GLY A 164 -0.09 9.42 17.36
N ARG A 165 0.60 10.22 18.18
CA ARG A 165 1.00 9.91 19.57
C ARG A 165 -0.11 10.10 20.61
N LYS A 166 -1.11 10.96 20.34
CA LYS A 166 -2.17 11.26 21.31
C LYS A 166 -3.22 10.14 21.45
N GLY A 167 -3.19 9.14 20.57
CA GLY A 167 -4.16 8.04 20.61
C GLY A 167 -5.51 8.39 20.00
N HIS A 168 -6.50 7.52 20.15
CA HIS A 168 -7.88 7.82 19.73
C HIS A 168 -8.64 8.43 20.91
N THR A 169 -8.43 9.72 21.13
CA THR A 169 -8.96 10.52 22.23
C THR A 169 -9.84 11.66 21.71
N ARG A 170 -10.59 12.31 22.59
CA ARG A 170 -11.32 13.53 22.28
C ARG A 170 -10.37 14.58 21.66
N GLY A 171 -10.79 15.27 20.61
CA GLY A 171 -9.96 16.24 19.87
C GLY A 171 -9.01 15.64 18.84
N ASN A 172 -8.85 14.32 18.78
CA ASN A 172 -7.74 13.71 18.03
C ASN A 172 -8.16 12.62 17.04
N VAL A 173 -9.44 12.54 16.68
CA VAL A 173 -9.96 11.55 15.73
C VAL A 173 -10.52 12.24 14.50
N ARG A 174 -10.25 11.65 13.34
CA ARG A 174 -10.73 12.13 12.03
C ARG A 174 -11.17 10.98 11.13
N PHE A 175 -11.91 11.32 10.08
CA PHE A 175 -12.43 10.35 9.11
C PHE A 175 -11.91 10.55 7.68
N PRO A 176 -10.71 10.08 7.33
CA PRO A 176 -10.27 10.08 5.93
C PRO A 176 -10.83 8.85 5.16
N PRO A 177 -10.82 8.88 3.82
CA PRO A 177 -10.93 7.67 3.01
C PRO A 177 -9.82 6.66 3.36
N ALA A 178 -10.11 5.37 3.24
CA ALA A 178 -9.16 4.32 3.59
C ALA A 178 -7.86 4.38 2.78
N TRP A 179 -7.94 4.77 1.49
CA TRP A 179 -6.74 4.99 0.68
C TRP A 179 -5.85 6.09 1.27
N LEU A 180 -6.44 7.19 1.75
CA LEU A 180 -5.71 8.32 2.31
C LEU A 180 -5.12 7.97 3.68
N ASN A 181 -5.89 7.30 4.55
CA ASN A 181 -5.38 6.77 5.82
C ASN A 181 -4.17 5.85 5.60
N SER A 182 -4.20 5.06 4.53
CA SER A 182 -3.09 4.16 4.19
C SER A 182 -1.85 4.98 3.76
N CYS A 183 -2.03 6.03 2.98
CA CYS A 183 -0.94 6.96 2.59
C CYS A 183 -0.33 7.70 3.78
N LEU A 184 -1.16 8.08 4.76
CA LEU A 184 -0.74 8.83 5.95
C LEU A 184 -0.16 7.93 7.04
N HIS A 185 -0.06 6.62 6.81
CA HIS A 185 0.36 5.67 7.82
C HIS A 185 1.74 6.03 8.38
N GLN A 186 1.77 6.46 9.66
CA GLN A 186 2.97 6.87 10.41
C GLN A 186 3.64 8.16 9.94
N LEU A 187 2.95 8.97 9.14
CA LEU A 187 3.39 10.29 8.71
C LEU A 187 2.48 11.35 9.35
N SER A 188 3.04 12.51 9.69
CA SER A 188 2.20 13.70 9.88
C SER A 188 1.70 14.18 8.52
N ASP A 189 0.64 14.97 8.51
CA ASP A 189 0.07 15.51 7.27
C ASP A 189 1.10 16.36 6.53
N GLU A 190 1.85 17.21 7.24
CA GLU A 190 2.90 18.05 6.65
C GLU A 190 4.04 17.21 6.09
N LYS A 191 4.39 16.11 6.78
CA LYS A 191 5.43 15.19 6.32
C LYS A 191 4.99 14.47 5.05
N ALA A 192 3.76 13.95 5.04
CA ALA A 192 3.16 13.32 3.87
C ALA A 192 3.09 14.30 2.69
N HIS A 193 2.61 15.52 2.92
CA HIS A 193 2.55 16.58 1.90
C HIS A 193 3.91 16.80 1.24
N ARG A 194 4.96 17.03 2.02
CA ARG A 194 6.32 17.25 1.49
C ARG A 194 6.89 16.05 0.74
N ILE A 195 6.55 14.83 1.16
CA ILE A 195 6.96 13.60 0.46
C ILE A 195 6.26 13.55 -0.90
N VAL A 196 4.95 13.80 -0.94
CA VAL A 196 4.16 13.76 -2.17
C VAL A 196 4.56 14.88 -3.13
N GLU A 197 4.90 16.08 -2.64
CA GLU A 197 5.45 17.16 -3.46
C GLU A 197 6.72 16.73 -4.20
N ARG A 198 7.60 15.96 -3.54
CA ARG A 198 8.83 15.44 -4.16
C ARG A 198 8.53 14.35 -5.20
N PHE A 199 7.60 13.44 -4.92
CA PHE A 199 7.16 12.47 -5.92
C PHE A 199 6.52 13.15 -7.13
N ALA A 200 5.79 14.25 -6.92
CA ALA A 200 5.18 15.04 -7.99
C ALA A 200 6.15 15.99 -8.70
N GLY A 201 7.45 16.00 -8.34
CA GLY A 201 8.45 16.89 -8.93
C GLY A 201 8.27 18.38 -8.57
N ARG A 202 7.39 18.72 -7.62
CA ARG A 202 7.14 20.11 -7.17
C ARG A 202 8.15 20.59 -6.14
N ARG A 203 8.89 19.67 -5.53
CA ARG A 203 9.94 19.95 -4.56
C ARG A 203 11.20 19.15 -4.93
N PRO A 204 12.41 19.73 -4.81
CA PRO A 204 13.63 18.99 -5.06
C PRO A 204 13.80 17.81 -4.09
N LEU A 205 14.44 16.75 -4.59
CA LEU A 205 14.86 15.61 -3.78
C LEU A 205 15.86 16.06 -2.73
N LEU A 206 15.84 15.42 -1.56
CA LEU A 206 16.85 15.63 -0.54
C LEU A 206 18.16 14.95 -0.97
N ALA A 207 19.28 15.60 -0.70
CA ALA A 207 20.59 15.02 -0.89
C ALA A 207 20.73 13.73 -0.05
N GLY A 208 21.07 12.63 -0.73
CA GLY A 208 21.39 11.36 -0.08
C GLY A 208 22.89 11.24 0.14
N CYS A 209 23.31 10.69 1.28
CA CYS A 209 24.67 10.21 1.46
C CYS A 209 24.73 8.75 1.06
N LEU A 210 25.78 8.30 0.38
CA LEU A 210 25.93 6.88 0.04
C LEU A 210 26.10 6.01 1.30
N ILE A 211 25.67 4.75 1.23
CA ILE A 211 25.92 3.77 2.30
C ILE A 211 27.41 3.45 2.43
N THR A 212 27.81 2.96 3.60
CA THR A 212 29.17 2.48 3.84
C THR A 212 29.34 1.02 3.41
N PRO A 213 30.57 0.56 3.11
CA PRO A 213 30.86 -0.82 2.73
C PRO A 213 30.33 -1.88 3.71
N GLY A 214 30.26 -1.56 5.01
CA GLY A 214 29.76 -2.48 6.05
C GLY A 214 28.31 -2.95 5.82
N SER A 215 27.48 -2.18 5.13
CA SER A 215 26.07 -2.55 4.86
C SER A 215 25.87 -3.35 3.57
N HIS A 216 26.92 -3.51 2.74
CA HIS A 216 26.82 -4.11 1.39
C HIS A 216 26.22 -5.52 1.39
N GLY A 217 26.60 -6.37 2.36
CA GLY A 217 26.09 -7.74 2.43
C GLY A 217 24.58 -7.82 2.60
N ARG A 218 23.99 -6.95 3.41
CA ARG A 218 22.54 -6.91 3.63
C ARG A 218 21.79 -6.29 2.46
N VAL A 219 22.36 -5.26 1.87
CA VAL A 219 21.82 -4.62 0.66
C VAL A 219 21.75 -5.63 -0.48
N ARG A 220 22.79 -6.45 -0.68
CA ARG A 220 22.79 -7.54 -1.66
C ARG A 220 21.65 -8.53 -1.42
N THR A 221 21.42 -8.93 -0.16
CA THR A 221 20.28 -9.78 0.21
C THR A 221 18.94 -9.11 -0.10
N ALA A 222 18.79 -7.81 0.17
CA ALA A 222 17.57 -7.06 -0.14
C ALA A 222 17.31 -7.01 -1.66
N VAL A 223 18.33 -6.74 -2.47
CA VAL A 223 18.23 -6.77 -3.95
C VAL A 223 17.78 -8.15 -4.42
N ASN A 224 18.37 -9.23 -3.91
CA ASN A 224 17.99 -10.61 -4.26
C ASN A 224 16.56 -10.94 -3.84
N SER A 225 16.11 -10.47 -2.68
CA SER A 225 14.74 -10.62 -2.21
C SER A 225 13.74 -9.93 -3.15
N VAL A 226 14.05 -8.71 -3.60
CA VAL A 226 13.21 -8.00 -4.59
C VAL A 226 13.18 -8.74 -5.92
N ARG A 227 14.32 -9.22 -6.42
CA ARG A 227 14.39 -10.02 -7.66
C ARG A 227 13.52 -11.27 -7.56
N TRP A 228 13.59 -12.00 -6.44
CA TRP A 228 12.77 -13.18 -6.19
C TRP A 228 11.27 -12.81 -6.14
N SER A 229 10.90 -11.79 -5.36
CA SER A 229 9.52 -11.33 -5.23
C SER A 229 8.93 -10.82 -6.56
N ALA A 230 9.73 -10.14 -7.39
CA ALA A 230 9.32 -9.67 -8.71
C ALA A 230 9.03 -10.85 -9.64
N ARG A 231 9.91 -11.88 -9.66
CA ARG A 231 9.70 -13.12 -10.42
C ARG A 231 8.42 -13.85 -10.02
N MET A 232 8.18 -13.99 -8.71
CA MET A 232 6.95 -14.62 -8.20
C MET A 232 5.67 -13.86 -8.58
N ARG A 233 5.79 -12.56 -8.91
CA ARG A 233 4.68 -11.70 -9.34
C ARG A 233 4.64 -11.50 -10.86
N GLY A 234 5.52 -12.14 -11.63
CA GLY A 234 5.63 -11.95 -13.08
C GLY A 234 6.08 -10.55 -13.50
N ILE A 235 6.72 -9.79 -12.62
CA ILE A 235 7.26 -8.46 -12.94
C ILE A 235 8.64 -8.64 -13.57
N PRO A 236 8.90 -8.10 -14.78
CA PRO A 236 10.20 -8.19 -15.42
C PRO A 236 11.32 -7.62 -14.56
N VAL A 237 12.47 -8.28 -14.57
CA VAL A 237 13.69 -7.84 -13.89
C VAL A 237 14.82 -7.83 -14.89
N ASP A 238 15.28 -6.64 -15.22
CA ASP A 238 16.37 -6.42 -16.15
C ASP A 238 17.72 -6.89 -15.58
N SER A 239 18.65 -7.19 -16.49
CA SER A 239 20.00 -7.63 -16.16
C SER A 239 20.79 -6.61 -15.36
N THR A 240 20.50 -5.31 -15.50
CA THR A 240 21.13 -4.20 -14.75
C THR A 240 20.67 -4.08 -13.31
N PHE A 241 19.54 -4.70 -12.91
CA PHE A 241 19.06 -4.66 -11.52
C PHE A 241 19.86 -5.62 -10.62
N ARG A 242 21.15 -5.34 -10.44
CA ARG A 242 22.12 -6.12 -9.63
C ARG A 242 22.80 -5.21 -8.62
N PHE A 243 23.26 -5.79 -7.51
CA PHE A 243 23.87 -5.03 -6.43
C PHE A 243 25.03 -4.15 -6.93
N GLU A 244 25.93 -4.71 -7.74
CA GLU A 244 27.12 -4.03 -8.24
C GLU A 244 26.76 -2.81 -9.10
N THR A 245 25.81 -2.96 -10.02
CA THR A 245 25.33 -1.87 -10.89
C THR A 245 24.61 -0.79 -10.08
N LEU A 246 23.73 -1.17 -9.15
CA LEU A 246 23.02 -0.22 -8.29
C LEU A 246 23.99 0.55 -7.36
N LEU A 247 25.07 -0.11 -6.90
CA LEU A 247 26.13 0.52 -6.12
C LEU A 247 26.89 1.56 -6.95
N GLN A 248 27.31 1.19 -8.17
CA GLN A 248 28.02 2.08 -9.10
C GLN A 248 27.19 3.31 -9.47
N MET A 249 25.87 3.15 -9.60
CA MET A 249 24.93 4.25 -9.84
C MET A 249 24.60 5.08 -8.60
N GLY A 250 25.19 4.77 -7.43
CA GLY A 250 24.95 5.53 -6.21
C GLY A 250 23.52 5.44 -5.66
N LEU A 251 22.78 4.37 -5.99
CA LEU A 251 21.37 4.24 -5.61
C LEU A 251 21.16 3.85 -4.14
N PHE A 252 22.21 3.41 -3.46
CA PHE A 252 22.13 3.05 -2.04
C PHE A 252 22.49 4.24 -1.16
N VAL A 253 21.47 4.83 -0.53
CA VAL A 253 21.59 6.04 0.27
C VAL A 253 21.26 5.81 1.74
N ARG A 254 21.92 6.51 2.65
CA ARG A 254 21.69 6.46 4.10
C ARG A 254 20.40 7.17 4.52
N ARG A 255 19.85 8.04 3.68
CA ARG A 255 18.61 8.77 3.94
C ARG A 255 17.73 8.73 2.70
N CYS A 256 16.44 8.51 2.89
CA CYS A 256 15.48 8.52 1.79
C CYS A 256 15.45 9.90 1.11
N PRO A 257 15.58 10.00 -0.23
CA PRO A 257 15.56 11.28 -0.93
C PRO A 257 14.20 12.00 -0.84
N HIS A 258 13.12 11.25 -0.62
CA HIS A 258 11.75 11.80 -0.54
C HIS A 258 11.36 12.22 0.88
N SER A 259 11.68 11.40 1.88
CA SER A 259 11.26 11.64 3.27
C SER A 259 12.38 12.14 4.18
N GLY A 260 13.65 11.97 3.82
CA GLY A 260 14.80 12.28 4.67
C GLY A 260 14.97 11.34 5.87
N VAL A 261 14.09 10.34 6.00
CA VAL A 261 14.17 9.29 7.03
C VAL A 261 15.46 8.49 6.81
N PRO A 262 16.29 8.29 7.84
CA PRO A 262 17.45 7.41 7.76
C PRO A 262 17.04 5.99 7.33
N LEU A 263 17.76 5.39 6.39
CA LEU A 263 17.48 4.03 5.94
C LEU A 263 18.24 3.02 6.80
N SER A 264 17.50 2.12 7.43
CA SER A 264 18.09 1.03 8.23
C SER A 264 18.21 -0.24 7.39
N TYR A 265 19.38 -0.43 6.78
CA TYR A 265 19.73 -1.67 6.07
C TYR A 265 19.98 -2.84 7.02
N ASP A 266 20.14 -2.55 8.32
CA ASP A 266 20.44 -3.52 9.37
C ASP A 266 19.20 -4.02 10.15
N ALA A 267 18.00 -3.54 9.84
CA ALA A 267 16.80 -3.99 10.52
C ALA A 267 16.51 -5.48 10.23
N LYS A 268 16.63 -6.34 11.26
CA LYS A 268 16.17 -7.73 11.17
C LYS A 268 14.64 -7.75 10.99
N GLY A 269 14.18 -8.45 9.96
CA GLY A 269 12.82 -8.34 9.43
C GLY A 269 11.73 -8.71 10.44
N ARG A 270 10.97 -7.73 10.90
CA ARG A 270 9.57 -7.96 11.30
C ARG A 270 8.75 -8.21 10.03
N ARG A 271 7.72 -9.05 10.13
CA ARG A 271 6.77 -9.27 9.02
C ARG A 271 6.19 -7.92 8.59
N GLY A 272 6.49 -7.49 7.36
CA GLY A 272 6.07 -6.20 6.82
C GLY A 272 7.13 -5.10 6.76
N GLY A 273 8.34 -5.32 7.28
CA GLY A 273 9.43 -4.34 7.25
C GLY A 273 9.26 -3.20 8.25
N ALA A 274 10.36 -2.57 8.64
CA ALA A 274 10.33 -1.39 9.50
C ALA A 274 10.01 -0.13 8.67
N PRO A 275 9.45 0.94 9.27
CA PRO A 275 9.08 2.17 8.56
C PRO A 275 10.23 2.85 7.80
N ASP A 276 11.42 2.70 8.35
CA ASP A 276 12.72 3.20 7.91
C ASP A 276 13.51 2.14 7.13
N SER A 277 12.94 0.94 6.90
CA SER A 277 13.59 -0.08 6.08
C SER A 277 13.67 0.38 4.62
N PRO A 278 14.79 0.08 3.93
CA PRO A 278 14.97 0.42 2.52
C PRO A 278 14.02 -0.41 1.66
N SER A 279 13.34 0.26 0.74
CA SER A 279 12.48 -0.31 -0.29
C SER A 279 13.01 0.09 -1.66
N PHE A 280 13.07 -0.86 -2.60
CA PHE A 280 13.38 -0.58 -4.00
C PHE A 280 12.08 -0.31 -4.73
N ASP A 281 11.80 0.97 -4.90
CA ASP A 281 10.59 1.45 -5.54
C ASP A 281 10.85 1.73 -7.02
N ARG A 282 9.92 1.32 -7.89
CA ARG A 282 10.05 1.49 -9.34
C ARG A 282 9.63 2.91 -9.70
N ILE A 283 10.45 3.67 -10.43
CA ILE A 283 10.11 5.06 -10.81
C ILE A 283 8.82 5.05 -11.62
N ASP A 284 8.79 4.33 -12.74
CA ASP A 284 7.58 3.95 -13.46
C ASP A 284 7.10 2.56 -12.97
N SER A 285 5.87 2.51 -12.46
CA SER A 285 5.24 1.30 -11.93
C SER A 285 4.76 0.33 -13.02
N ARG A 286 4.65 0.78 -14.28
CA ARG A 286 4.27 -0.04 -15.44
C ARG A 286 5.47 -0.81 -15.97
N SER A 287 6.66 -0.25 -15.81
CA SER A 287 7.93 -0.87 -16.20
C SER A 287 8.45 -1.90 -15.17
N GLY A 288 9.40 -2.73 -15.61
CA GLY A 288 10.07 -3.72 -14.75
C GLY A 288 11.11 -3.10 -13.79
N TYR A 289 11.78 -3.95 -13.03
CA TYR A 289 12.94 -3.54 -12.23
C TYR A 289 14.19 -3.46 -13.11
N SER A 290 14.75 -2.26 -13.30
CA SER A 290 16.03 -2.00 -13.95
C SER A 290 16.80 -0.95 -13.16
N ALA A 291 18.11 -0.82 -13.36
CA ALA A 291 18.89 0.18 -12.62
C ALA A 291 18.44 1.63 -12.93
N ALA A 292 17.95 1.88 -14.14
CA ALA A 292 17.40 3.19 -14.54
C ALA A 292 15.96 3.46 -14.05
N ASN A 293 15.21 2.41 -13.67
CA ASN A 293 13.80 2.53 -13.27
C ASN A 293 13.59 2.25 -11.77
N VAL A 294 14.61 2.37 -10.93
CA VAL A 294 14.49 2.09 -9.50
C VAL A 294 15.14 3.18 -8.66
N GLN A 295 14.59 3.36 -7.47
CA GLN A 295 15.13 4.25 -6.45
C GLN A 295 15.04 3.57 -5.08
N ALA A 296 16.02 3.82 -4.22
CA ALA A 296 15.96 3.40 -2.82
C ALA A 296 15.19 4.45 -2.01
N VAL A 297 14.08 4.03 -1.40
CA VAL A 297 13.22 4.89 -0.57
C VAL A 297 12.94 4.22 0.77
N ALA A 298 12.52 5.00 1.76
CA ALA A 298 12.00 4.41 2.99
C ALA A 298 10.67 3.70 2.68
N LEU A 299 10.42 2.57 3.34
CA LEU A 299 9.16 1.85 3.19
C LEU A 299 7.95 2.78 3.41
N THR A 300 7.99 3.63 4.44
CA THR A 300 6.98 4.69 4.69
C THR A 300 6.75 5.62 3.50
N ALA A 301 7.81 6.03 2.80
CA ALA A 301 7.69 6.89 1.63
C ALA A 301 7.13 6.13 0.41
N SER A 302 7.34 4.81 0.33
CA SER A 302 6.79 4.00 -0.77
C SER A 302 5.28 3.74 -0.66
N VAL A 303 4.69 3.87 0.54
CA VAL A 303 3.27 3.58 0.77
C VAL A 303 2.33 4.55 0.02
N PRO A 304 2.53 5.88 0.05
CA PRO A 304 1.74 6.80 -0.78
C PRO A 304 1.78 6.43 -2.27
N LYS A 305 2.96 6.09 -2.78
CA LYS A 305 3.15 5.75 -4.19
C LYS A 305 2.57 4.39 -4.59
N SER A 306 2.54 3.41 -3.68
CA SER A 306 1.88 2.13 -3.97
C SER A 306 0.36 2.23 -3.93
N SER A 307 -0.18 3.25 -3.26
CA SER A 307 -1.62 3.48 -3.12
C SER A 307 -2.21 4.31 -4.27
N ILE A 308 -1.42 5.23 -4.84
CA ILE A 308 -1.87 6.17 -5.89
C ILE A 308 -0.84 6.21 -7.04
N PRO A 309 -1.27 6.08 -8.31
CA PRO A 309 -0.40 6.25 -9.47
C PRO A 309 0.28 7.63 -9.48
N LEU A 310 1.52 7.72 -9.98
CA LEU A 310 2.28 8.97 -9.98
C LEU A 310 1.54 10.12 -10.68
N GLU A 311 0.81 9.81 -11.74
CA GLU A 311 0.02 10.77 -12.53
C GLU A 311 -1.12 11.40 -11.70
N ARG A 312 -1.53 10.73 -10.61
CA ARG A 312 -2.60 11.16 -9.69
C ARG A 312 -2.07 11.74 -8.39
N MET A 313 -0.76 12.00 -8.26
CA MET A 313 -0.19 12.62 -7.05
C MET A 313 -0.77 14.01 -6.74
N GLY A 314 -1.24 14.74 -7.76
CA GLY A 314 -1.96 15.99 -7.57
C GLY A 314 -3.26 15.83 -6.79
N GLU A 315 -3.97 14.71 -6.95
CA GLU A 315 -5.18 14.41 -6.17
C GLU A 315 -4.84 14.12 -4.71
N LEU A 316 -3.76 13.38 -4.46
CA LEU A 316 -3.27 13.13 -3.11
C LEU A 316 -2.86 14.43 -2.41
N LEU A 317 -2.19 15.36 -3.10
CA LEU A 317 -1.84 16.67 -2.55
C LEU A 317 -3.09 17.47 -2.14
N ARG A 318 -4.11 17.53 -3.01
CA ARG A 318 -5.38 18.21 -2.69
C ARG A 318 -6.07 17.56 -1.49
N ALA A 319 -6.13 16.23 -1.46
CA ALA A 319 -6.74 15.50 -0.35
C ALA A 319 -6.01 15.72 0.98
N ILE A 320 -4.66 15.80 0.98
CA ILE A 320 -3.90 16.15 2.18
C ILE A 320 -4.16 17.59 2.60
N ALA A 321 -4.17 18.54 1.64
CA ALA A 321 -4.46 19.94 1.93
C ALA A 321 -5.87 20.14 2.53
N PHE A 322 -6.85 19.37 2.06
CA PHE A 322 -8.21 19.39 2.61
C PHE A 322 -8.25 19.05 4.10
N LEU A 323 -7.37 18.17 4.59
CA LEU A 323 -7.30 17.80 6.02
C LEU A 323 -6.99 18.99 6.95
N SER A 324 -6.44 20.08 6.42
CA SER A 324 -6.11 21.28 7.17
C SER A 324 -7.15 22.40 7.03
N THR A 325 -8.24 22.18 6.30
CA THR A 325 -9.30 23.18 6.08
C THR A 325 -10.29 23.22 7.24
N ALA A 326 -10.85 24.39 7.54
CA ALA A 326 -11.92 24.52 8.54
C ALA A 326 -13.12 23.62 8.22
N GLU A 327 -13.50 23.54 6.95
CA GLU A 327 -14.55 22.64 6.45
C GLU A 327 -14.31 21.19 6.88
N PHE A 328 -13.09 20.66 6.71
CA PHE A 328 -12.78 19.31 7.15
C PHE A 328 -12.94 19.11 8.66
N PHE A 329 -12.50 20.07 9.48
CA PHE A 329 -12.70 19.99 10.93
C PHE A 329 -14.20 20.07 11.30
N GLU A 330 -14.99 20.80 10.52
CA GLU A 330 -16.43 20.95 10.71
C GLU A 330 -17.25 19.73 10.27
N SER A 331 -16.81 18.96 9.28
CA SER A 331 -17.57 17.79 8.81
C SER A 331 -16.97 16.43 9.20
N HIS A 332 -15.66 16.34 9.42
CA HIS A 332 -14.93 15.06 9.56
C HIS A 332 -14.27 14.85 10.93
N VAL A 333 -14.36 15.83 11.81
CA VAL A 333 -14.01 15.69 13.23
C VAL A 333 -15.33 15.75 14.02
N PRO A 334 -15.79 14.62 14.62
CA PRO A 334 -17.10 14.59 15.26
C PRO A 334 -17.26 15.68 16.33
N PRO A 335 -18.44 16.31 16.49
CA PRO A 335 -18.65 17.34 17.50
C PRO A 335 -18.38 16.86 18.93
N CYS A 336 -18.68 15.59 19.22
CA CYS A 336 -18.36 14.98 20.52
C CYS A 336 -16.86 14.84 20.77
N VAL A 337 -16.03 15.05 19.75
CA VAL A 337 -14.57 15.16 19.85
C VAL A 337 -14.05 16.54 19.51
N ARG A 338 -14.88 17.57 19.30
CA ARG A 338 -14.42 18.96 19.47
C ARG A 338 -14.38 19.30 20.97
#